data_AF-A0A497DYN5-F1
#
_entry.id   AF-A0A497DYN5-F1
#
_cell.length_a   1.000
_cell.length_b   1.000
_cell.length_c   1.000
_cell.angle_alpha   90.00
_cell.angle_beta   90.00
_cell.angle_gamma   90.00
#
_symmetry.space_group_name_H-M   'P 1'
#
loop_
_entity.id
_entity.type
_entity.pdbx_description
1 polymer ?
#
loop_
_entity_poly.entity_id
_entity_poly.type
_entity_poly.pdbx_seq_one_letter_code
_entity_poly.pdbx_strand_id
1 'polypeptide(L)'
;MRIRGFLVILLLGGIIVFLLWSLKSRESTQIQEEIQAFSEAKIKLTRANLSALERAVLNYVLQQGKLPSSLQEISRFAPLGITLEDAWGRRIKYEKLSADNFRLISAGPDGIFGTNDDLVQEN
;
A
#
# COMPACT_ATOMS: atom_id res chain seq x y z
N MET A 1 -7.03 -56.30 -31.47
CA MET A 1 -6.03 -55.82 -30.49
C MET A 1 -5.39 -54.45 -30.80
N ARG A 2 -5.93 -53.62 -31.71
CA ARG A 2 -5.32 -52.32 -32.10
C ARG A 2 -5.83 -51.10 -31.32
N ILE A 3 -6.95 -51.23 -30.60
CA ILE A 3 -7.60 -50.13 -29.85
C ILE A 3 -6.85 -49.77 -28.56
N ARG A 4 -6.14 -50.73 -27.96
CA ARG A 4 -5.39 -50.51 -26.70
C ARG A 4 -4.19 -49.57 -26.89
N GLY A 5 -3.51 -49.61 -28.04
CA GLY A 5 -2.40 -48.71 -28.35
C GLY A 5 -2.84 -47.27 -28.61
N PHE A 6 -3.99 -47.09 -29.27
CA PHE A 6 -4.57 -45.76 -29.52
C PHE A 6 -5.00 -45.06 -28.23
N LEU A 7 -5.61 -45.80 -27.30
CA LEU A 7 -5.98 -45.28 -25.98
C LEU A 7 -4.77 -44.79 -25.18
N VAL A 8 -3.65 -45.50 -25.21
CA VAL A 8 -2.42 -45.10 -24.50
C VAL A 8 -1.85 -43.81 -25.07
N ILE A 9 -1.83 -43.64 -26.40
CA ILE A 9 -1.34 -42.42 -27.05
C ILE A 9 -2.25 -41.23 -26.72
N LEU A 10 -3.57 -41.42 -26.71
CA LEU A 10 -4.53 -40.36 -26.37
C LEU A 10 -4.37 -39.93 -24.90
N LEU A 11 -4.17 -40.89 -23.99
CA LEU A 11 -3.94 -40.64 -22.57
C LEU A 11 -2.62 -39.90 -22.32
N LEU A 12 -1.54 -40.31 -22.99
CA LEU A 12 -0.25 -39.60 -22.95
C LEU A 12 -0.35 -38.18 -23.50
N GLY A 13 -1.04 -37.99 -24.62
CA GLY A 13 -1.29 -36.66 -25.19
C GLY A 13 -2.06 -35.76 -24.23
N GLY A 14 -3.09 -36.30 -23.57
CA GLY A 14 -3.87 -35.57 -22.56
C GLY A 14 -3.03 -35.17 -21.34
N ILE A 15 -2.16 -36.06 -20.86
CA ILE A 15 -1.23 -35.77 -19.75
C ILE A 15 -0.25 -34.66 -20.15
N ILE A 16 0.29 -34.69 -21.36
CA ILE A 16 1.21 -33.65 -21.84
C ILE A 16 0.50 -32.30 -21.93
N VAL A 17 -0.72 -32.25 -22.46
CA VAL A 17 -1.51 -31.02 -22.52
C VAL A 17 -1.83 -30.51 -21.11
N PHE A 18 -2.20 -31.39 -20.19
CA PHE A 18 -2.46 -31.04 -18.79
C PHE A 18 -1.21 -30.46 -18.09
N LEU A 19 -0.05 -31.10 -18.29
CA LEU A 19 1.23 -30.63 -17.73
C LEU A 19 1.63 -29.27 -18.30
N LEU A 20 1.48 -29.07 -19.61
CA LEU A 20 1.77 -27.78 -20.25
C LEU A 20 0.83 -26.66 -19.77
N TRP A 21 -0.46 -26.97 -19.59
CA TRP A 21 -1.42 -26.02 -19.02
C TRP A 21 -1.10 -25.69 -17.56
N SER A 22 -0.80 -26.70 -16.74
CA SER A 22 -0.48 -26.54 -15.32
C SER A 22 0.81 -25.72 -15.09
N LEU A 23 1.84 -25.91 -15.94
CA LEU A 23 3.07 -25.11 -15.88
C LEU A 23 2.82 -23.63 -16.21
N LYS A 24 2.00 -23.35 -17.24
CA LYS A 24 1.67 -21.97 -17.65
C LYS A 24 0.83 -21.23 -16.60
N SER A 25 -0.06 -21.92 -15.90
CA SER A 25 -0.95 -21.30 -14.91
C SER A 25 -0.27 -20.91 -13.59
N ARG A 26 0.97 -21.39 -13.33
CA ARG A 26 1.66 -21.19 -12.05
C ARG A 26 2.39 -19.85 -11.92
N GLU A 27 2.88 -19.28 -13.03
CA GLU A 27 3.57 -17.98 -13.02
C GLU A 27 2.61 -16.81 -12.72
N SER A 28 1.38 -16.86 -13.23
CA SER A 28 0.45 -15.73 -13.11
C SER A 28 -0.12 -15.54 -11.69
N THR A 29 -0.20 -16.60 -10.89
CA THR A 29 -0.74 -16.53 -9.52
C THR A 29 0.32 -16.06 -8.52
N GLN A 30 1.55 -16.56 -8.60
CA GLN A 30 2.63 -16.17 -7.67
C GLN A 30 2.97 -14.67 -7.79
N ILE A 31 3.01 -14.14 -9.01
CA ILE A 31 3.29 -12.71 -9.24
C ILE A 31 2.20 -11.83 -8.60
N GLN A 32 0.94 -12.25 -8.64
CA GLN A 32 -0.16 -11.48 -8.05
C GLN A 32 -0.09 -11.46 -6.52
N GLU A 33 0.23 -12.58 -5.89
CA GLU A 33 0.37 -12.67 -4.43
C GLU A 33 1.52 -11.80 -3.90
N GLU A 34 2.68 -11.82 -4.56
CA GLU A 34 3.83 -10.99 -4.17
C GLU A 34 3.53 -9.49 -4.31
N ILE A 35 2.84 -9.08 -5.40
CA ILE A 35 2.42 -7.69 -5.60
C ILE A 35 1.43 -7.25 -4.53
N GLN A 36 0.45 -8.10 -4.18
CA GLN A 36 -0.53 -7.81 -3.14
C GLN A 36 0.14 -7.68 -1.77
N ALA A 37 1.00 -8.62 -1.39
CA ALA A 37 1.72 -8.56 -0.12
C ALA A 37 2.60 -7.30 -0.01
N PHE A 38 3.25 -6.89 -1.10
CA PHE A 38 4.04 -5.67 -1.12
C PHE A 38 3.17 -4.41 -1.01
N SER A 39 2.02 -4.38 -1.69
CA SER A 39 1.05 -3.30 -1.59
C SER A 39 0.51 -3.15 -0.16
N GLU A 40 0.13 -4.26 0.47
CA GLU A 40 -0.34 -4.29 1.86
C GLU A 40 0.73 -3.79 2.84
N ALA A 41 1.98 -4.21 2.66
CA ALA A 41 3.10 -3.74 3.48
C ALA A 41 3.29 -2.22 3.37
N LYS A 42 3.20 -1.66 2.15
CA LYS A 42 3.26 -0.21 1.91
C LYS A 42 2.10 0.55 2.55
N ILE A 43 0.88 0.02 2.45
CA ILE A 43 -0.29 0.60 3.12
C ILE A 43 -0.08 0.61 4.63
N LYS A 44 0.36 -0.50 5.21
CA LYS A 44 0.62 -0.63 6.65
C LYS A 44 1.70 0.35 7.12
N LEU A 45 2.81 0.46 6.36
CA LEU A 45 3.88 1.40 6.64
C LEU A 45 3.38 2.85 6.60
N THR A 46 2.61 3.19 5.57
CA THR A 46 2.04 4.54 5.41
C THR A 46 1.10 4.88 6.56
N ARG A 47 0.22 3.96 6.98
CA ARG A 47 -0.65 4.18 8.16
C ARG A 47 0.15 4.40 9.43
N ALA A 48 1.19 3.61 9.66
CA ALA A 48 2.06 3.79 10.82
C ALA A 48 2.75 5.17 10.81
N ASN A 49 3.19 5.62 9.62
CA ASN A 49 3.76 6.96 9.44
C ASN A 49 2.73 8.06 9.68
N LEU A 50 1.49 7.92 9.18
CA LEU A 50 0.40 8.87 9.42
C LEU A 50 0.11 9.01 10.93
N SER A 51 0.00 7.91 11.66
CA SER A 51 -0.18 7.97 13.12
C SER A 51 1.01 8.59 13.85
N ALA A 52 2.24 8.41 13.33
CA ALA A 52 3.42 9.06 13.91
C ALA A 52 3.43 10.58 13.63
N LEU A 53 3.04 10.99 12.42
CA LEU A 53 2.87 12.39 12.05
C LEU A 53 1.78 13.07 12.88
N GLU A 54 0.64 12.40 13.09
CA GLU A 54 -0.44 12.90 13.94
C GLU A 54 0.09 13.22 15.35
N ARG A 55 0.78 12.27 15.98
CA ARG A 55 1.40 12.50 17.30
C ARG A 55 2.42 13.64 17.28
N ALA A 56 3.18 13.80 16.20
CA ALA A 56 4.12 14.92 16.06
C ALA A 56 3.40 16.27 15.95
N VAL A 57 2.28 16.34 15.22
CA VAL A 57 1.41 17.52 15.16
C VAL A 57 0.83 17.83 16.53
N LEU A 58 0.32 16.84 17.25
CA LEU A 58 -0.21 17.02 18.60
C LEU A 58 0.86 17.53 19.57
N ASN A 59 2.07 16.96 19.53
CA ASN A 59 3.18 17.44 20.34
C ASN A 59 3.56 18.90 20.00
N TYR A 60 3.49 19.28 18.72
CA TYR A 60 3.68 20.68 18.31
C TYR A 60 2.61 21.59 18.91
N VAL A 61 1.34 21.18 18.91
CA VAL A 61 0.25 21.92 19.54
C VAL A 61 0.49 22.08 21.05
N LEU A 62 0.93 21.03 21.74
CA LEU A 62 1.25 21.11 23.17
C LEU A 62 2.38 22.11 23.48
N GLN A 63 3.33 22.30 22.57
CA GLN A 63 4.46 23.22 22.76
C GLN A 63 4.16 24.66 22.32
N GLN A 64 3.43 24.83 21.22
CA GLN A 64 3.21 26.12 20.56
C GLN A 64 1.80 26.69 20.79
N GLY A 65 0.89 25.90 21.34
CA GLY A 65 -0.50 26.26 21.60
C GLY A 65 -1.36 26.43 20.34
N LYS A 66 -0.87 26.01 19.16
CA LYS A 66 -1.58 26.15 17.88
C LYS A 66 -1.19 25.06 16.89
N LEU A 67 -2.09 24.73 15.96
CA LEU A 67 -1.79 23.84 14.84
C LEU A 67 -0.70 24.42 13.91
N PRO A 68 0.25 23.60 13.44
CA PRO A 68 1.31 24.05 12.53
C PRO A 68 0.71 24.53 11.21
N SER A 69 1.28 25.56 10.56
CA SER A 69 0.73 26.00 9.25
C SER A 69 0.96 24.98 8.14
N SER A 70 2.00 24.15 8.29
CA SER A 70 2.40 23.13 7.34
C SER A 70 3.17 21.99 8.03
N LEU A 71 3.24 20.82 7.39
CA LEU A 71 4.05 19.71 7.91
C LEU A 71 5.56 20.00 7.90
N GLN A 72 6.01 21.03 7.19
CA GLN A 72 7.41 21.44 7.21
C GLN A 72 7.79 22.13 8.54
N GLU A 73 6.82 22.66 9.28
CA GLU A 73 7.11 23.20 10.61
C GLU A 73 7.44 22.09 11.60
N ILE A 74 6.73 20.96 11.53
CA ILE A 74 6.97 19.83 12.43
C ILE A 74 8.22 19.05 12.06
N SER A 75 8.68 19.06 10.80
CA SER A 75 9.84 18.25 10.39
C SER A 75 11.14 18.62 11.12
N ARG A 76 11.25 19.87 11.61
CA ARG A 76 12.37 20.32 12.44
C ARG A 76 12.33 19.78 13.87
N PHE A 77 11.14 19.40 14.35
CA PHE A 77 10.88 18.94 15.71
C PHE A 77 10.46 17.47 15.78
N ALA A 78 10.24 16.84 14.63
CA ALA A 78 9.79 15.46 14.54
C ALA A 78 10.93 14.50 14.94
N PRO A 79 10.62 13.45 15.71
CA PRO A 79 11.54 12.36 15.96
C PRO A 79 12.17 11.81 14.67
N LEU A 80 13.44 11.42 14.74
CA LEU A 80 14.16 10.78 13.63
C LEU A 80 13.37 9.57 13.10
N GLY A 81 13.19 9.51 11.78
CA GLY A 81 12.49 8.41 11.10
C GLY A 81 11.05 8.70 10.69
N ILE A 82 10.48 9.85 11.07
CA ILE A 82 9.20 10.31 10.50
C ILE A 82 9.47 10.97 9.16
N THR A 83 8.80 10.49 8.11
CA THR A 83 8.88 11.06 6.76
C THR A 83 7.61 11.86 6.45
N LEU A 84 7.78 12.94 5.67
CA LEU A 84 6.64 13.70 5.13
C LEU A 84 6.06 13.05 3.87
N GLU A 85 6.57 11.89 3.49
CA GLU A 85 6.18 11.14 2.30
C GLU A 85 5.51 9.81 2.65
N ASP A 86 4.65 9.32 1.76
CA ASP A 86 4.08 7.99 1.83
C ASP A 86 5.07 6.90 1.36
N ALA A 87 4.67 5.63 1.45
CA ALA A 87 5.48 4.51 1.00
C ALA A 87 5.70 4.43 -0.53
N TRP A 88 5.12 5.35 -1.30
CA TRP A 88 5.31 5.52 -2.74
C TRP A 88 6.12 6.78 -3.07
N GLY A 89 6.63 7.51 -2.06
CA GLY A 89 7.49 8.68 -2.22
C GLY A 89 6.74 9.99 -2.52
N ARG A 90 5.43 10.05 -2.27
CA ARG A 90 4.64 11.27 -2.48
C ARG A 90 4.37 11.95 -1.15
N ARG A 91 4.32 13.28 -1.15
CA ARG A 91 4.10 14.04 0.08
C ARG A 91 2.70 13.78 0.64
N ILE A 92 2.65 13.60 1.95
CA ILE A 92 1.40 13.58 2.71
C ILE A 92 0.76 14.97 2.65
N LYS A 93 -0.53 15.01 2.29
CA LYS A 93 -1.33 16.23 2.33
C LYS A 93 -1.77 16.50 3.76
N TYR A 94 -1.69 17.76 4.17
CA TYR A 94 -2.15 18.22 5.48
C TYR A 94 -3.21 19.29 5.28
N GLU A 95 -4.33 19.13 5.96
CA GLU A 95 -5.46 20.05 5.92
C GLU A 95 -5.90 20.39 7.35
N LYS A 96 -6.08 21.68 7.62
CA LYS A 96 -6.73 22.13 8.85
C LYS A 96 -8.23 22.09 8.64
N LEU A 97 -8.93 21.33 9.46
CA LEU A 97 -10.39 21.26 9.43
C LEU A 97 -11.01 22.33 10.35
N SER A 98 -10.35 22.61 11.47
CA SER A 98 -10.76 23.64 12.43
C SER A 98 -9.55 24.22 13.19
N ALA A 99 -9.79 24.91 14.31
CA ALA A 99 -8.73 25.42 15.18
C ALA A 99 -7.91 24.29 15.83
N ASP A 100 -8.56 23.16 16.13
CA ASP A 100 -7.97 22.03 16.86
C ASP A 100 -7.93 20.74 16.03
N ASN A 101 -8.74 20.64 14.96
CA ASN A 101 -8.83 19.43 14.14
C ASN A 101 -8.06 19.59 12.84
N PHE A 102 -7.42 18.50 12.42
CA PHE A 102 -6.69 18.42 11.17
C PHE A 102 -6.82 17.04 10.54
N ARG A 103 -6.48 16.96 9.26
CA ARG A 103 -6.46 15.73 8.48
C ARG A 103 -5.12 15.57 7.78
N LEU A 104 -4.62 14.34 7.76
CA LEU A 104 -3.49 13.88 6.98
C LEU A 104 -3.98 12.90 5.91
N ILE A 105 -3.53 13.06 4.67
CA ILE A 105 -3.98 12.24 3.55
C ILE A 105 -2.78 11.75 2.74
N SER A 106 -2.73 10.44 2.51
CA SER A 106 -1.85 9.81 1.50
C SER A 106 -2.69 9.41 0.30
N ALA A 107 -2.21 9.70 -0.91
CA ALA A 107 -2.90 9.43 -2.17
C ALA A 107 -2.98 7.93 -2.57
N GLY A 108 -2.74 7.01 -1.64
CA GLY A 108 -2.85 5.56 -1.90
C GLY A 108 -2.00 4.99 -3.04
N PRO A 109 -2.08 3.67 -3.31
CA PRO A 109 -1.45 3.06 -4.47
C PRO A 109 -1.58 3.81 -5.80
N ASP A 110 -2.72 4.45 -6.08
CA ASP A 110 -3.01 5.09 -7.36
C ASP A 110 -2.37 6.48 -7.54
N GLY A 111 -2.07 7.18 -6.44
CA GLY A 111 -1.44 8.49 -6.44
C GLY A 111 -2.36 9.66 -6.74
N ILE A 112 -3.66 9.44 -6.71
CA ILE A 112 -4.66 10.44 -7.03
C ILE A 112 -5.46 10.72 -5.78
N PHE A 113 -5.35 11.94 -5.24
CA PHE A 113 -6.19 12.32 -4.10
C PHE A 113 -7.67 12.35 -4.48
N GLY A 114 -8.52 11.92 -3.56
CA GLY A 114 -9.98 11.89 -3.70
C GLY A 114 -10.52 10.56 -4.23
N THR A 115 -9.71 9.52 -4.30
CA THR A 115 -10.11 8.17 -4.71
C THR A 115 -10.33 7.27 -3.48
N ASN A 116 -10.78 6.03 -3.72
CA ASN A 116 -11.16 5.11 -2.65
C ASN A 116 -9.98 4.50 -1.89
N ASP A 117 -8.76 4.59 -2.42
CA ASP A 117 -7.54 4.06 -1.82
C ASP A 117 -6.74 5.10 -1.02
N ASP A 118 -7.25 6.33 -0.93
CA ASP A 118 -6.74 7.36 -0.05
C ASP A 118 -6.68 6.86 1.40
N LEU A 119 -5.51 7.02 2.02
CA LEU A 119 -5.32 6.73 3.44
C LEU A 119 -5.45 8.03 4.22
N VAL A 120 -6.56 8.16 4.95
CA VAL A 120 -6.90 9.35 5.72
C VAL A 120 -6.67 9.08 7.21
N GLN A 121 -6.01 10.00 7.89
CA GLN A 121 -5.88 10.05 9.34
C GLN A 121 -6.40 11.41 9.83
N GLU A 122 -7.37 11.37 10.73
CA GLU A 122 -7.94 12.56 11.38
C GLU A 122 -7.67 12.51 12.87
N ASN A 123 -7.55 13.70 13.46
CA ASN A 123 -7.50 13.89 14.90
C ASN A 123 -8.84 14.40 15.44
#